data_AF-A0A7K0YTH2-F1
#
_entry.id   AF-A0A7K0YTH2-F1
#
_cell.length_a   1.000
_cell.length_b   1.000
_cell.length_c   1.000
_cell.angle_alpha   90.00
_cell.angle_beta   90.00
_cell.angle_gamma   90.00
#
_symmetry.space_group_name_H-M   'P 1'
#
loop_
_entity.id
_entity.type
_entity.pdbx_description
1 polymer ?
#
loop_
_entity_poly.entity_id
_entity_poly.type
_entity_poly.pdbx_seq_one_letter_code
_entity_poly.pdbx_strand_id
1 'polypeptide(L)'
;MPLPKIILYYAFAPIVDPQAVVLWQRALCAQHGLKGRIIVSKHGINGTVGGAMIDVKKYVRATKQYPGFGKMDVKWSEGTGDDFPRLSVKARPELVAFASPEEIVVGETGVLNGGQHLSPRQVNDLVAERGDDVVFFDGRNTFEARIGRFKNAVIPDVRTTHDFIAELDSGKYDHLKSKPIV
;
A
#
# COMPACT_ATOMS: atom_id res chain seq x y z
N MET A 1 5.75 -30.68 -8.54
CA MET A 1 4.86 -29.90 -7.63
C MET A 1 4.69 -28.51 -8.20
N PRO A 2 3.50 -27.89 -8.11
CA PRO A 2 3.31 -26.51 -8.55
C PRO A 2 4.19 -25.59 -7.71
N LEU A 3 4.97 -24.72 -8.35
CA LEU A 3 5.77 -23.69 -7.67
C LEU A 3 4.82 -22.67 -7.07
N PRO A 4 4.72 -22.52 -5.74
CA PRO A 4 3.86 -21.52 -5.17
C PRO A 4 4.56 -20.17 -5.08
N LYS A 5 3.75 -19.10 -5.04
CA LYS A 5 4.22 -17.73 -4.84
C LYS A 5 3.21 -16.95 -4.02
N ILE A 6 3.72 -15.94 -3.33
CA ILE A 6 2.91 -14.87 -2.74
C ILE A 6 3.11 -13.61 -3.59
N ILE A 7 2.04 -12.87 -3.79
CA ILE A 7 2.09 -11.52 -4.34
C ILE A 7 1.57 -10.50 -3.35
N LEU A 8 2.16 -9.30 -3.39
CA LEU A 8 1.72 -8.11 -2.68
C LEU A 8 1.46 -7.03 -3.72
N TYR A 9 0.33 -6.34 -3.60
CA TYR A 9 -0.04 -5.30 -4.54
C TYR A 9 -0.98 -4.27 -3.89
N TYR A 10 -1.01 -3.10 -4.47
CA TYR A 10 -2.07 -2.13 -4.26
C TYR A 10 -2.28 -1.33 -5.54
N ALA A 11 -3.49 -0.79 -5.71
CA ALA A 11 -3.79 0.14 -6.77
C ALA A 11 -4.79 1.18 -6.27
N PHE A 12 -4.47 2.44 -6.50
CA PHE A 12 -5.39 3.55 -6.28
C PHE A 12 -6.17 3.81 -7.56
N ALA A 13 -7.48 3.56 -7.51
CA ALA A 13 -8.42 3.88 -8.56
C ALA A 13 -9.81 4.03 -7.94
N PRO A 14 -10.64 4.98 -8.41
CA PRO A 14 -11.98 5.15 -7.86
C PRO A 14 -12.81 3.87 -8.01
N ILE A 15 -13.38 3.39 -6.90
CA ILE A 15 -14.31 2.26 -6.91
C ILE A 15 -15.67 2.75 -6.42
N VAL A 16 -16.66 2.71 -7.30
CA VAL A 16 -18.04 3.14 -6.99
C VAL A 16 -18.71 2.18 -6.00
N ASP A 17 -18.56 0.87 -6.20
CA ASP A 17 -19.12 -0.16 -5.31
C ASP A 17 -18.02 -1.11 -4.80
N PRO A 18 -17.44 -0.82 -3.62
CA PRO A 18 -16.48 -1.71 -2.99
C PRO A 18 -17.02 -3.11 -2.70
N GLN A 19 -18.32 -3.28 -2.44
CA GLN A 19 -18.89 -4.60 -2.15
C GLN A 19 -18.94 -5.48 -3.40
N ALA A 20 -19.29 -4.91 -4.56
CA ALA A 20 -19.21 -5.62 -5.83
C ALA A 20 -17.78 -6.12 -6.12
N VAL A 21 -16.78 -5.27 -5.88
CA VAL A 21 -15.37 -5.66 -6.05
C VAL A 21 -14.95 -6.72 -5.01
N VAL A 22 -15.43 -6.66 -3.77
CA VAL A 22 -15.22 -7.73 -2.78
C VAL A 22 -15.76 -9.08 -3.26
N LEU A 23 -16.98 -9.12 -3.78
CA LEU A 23 -17.58 -10.34 -4.30
C LEU A 23 -16.79 -10.89 -5.50
N TRP A 24 -16.42 -10.01 -6.42
CA TRP A 24 -15.60 -10.36 -7.57
C TRP A 24 -14.24 -10.95 -7.17
N GLN A 25 -13.53 -10.30 -6.25
CA GLN A 25 -12.22 -10.75 -5.77
C GLN A 25 -12.32 -12.07 -4.99
N ARG A 26 -13.39 -12.27 -4.21
CA ARG A 26 -13.67 -13.57 -3.56
C ARG A 26 -13.85 -14.69 -4.57
N ALA A 27 -14.65 -14.45 -5.60
CA ALA A 27 -14.90 -15.44 -6.65
C ALA A 27 -13.62 -15.79 -7.41
N LEU A 28 -12.83 -14.79 -7.82
CA LEU A 28 -11.55 -15.00 -8.51
C LEU A 28 -10.56 -15.79 -7.65
N CYS A 29 -10.37 -15.43 -6.38
CA CYS A 29 -9.47 -16.16 -5.51
C CYS A 29 -9.96 -17.60 -5.27
N ALA A 30 -11.27 -17.81 -5.08
CA ALA A 30 -11.84 -19.15 -4.88
C ALA A 30 -11.67 -20.04 -6.12
N GLN A 31 -11.92 -19.50 -7.32
CA GLN A 31 -11.71 -20.20 -8.60
C GLN A 31 -10.26 -20.68 -8.77
N HIS A 32 -9.31 -19.93 -8.23
CA HIS A 32 -7.88 -20.18 -8.35
C HIS A 32 -7.25 -20.83 -7.09
N GLY A 33 -8.06 -21.20 -6.10
CA GLY A 33 -7.57 -21.82 -4.86
C GLY A 33 -6.63 -20.93 -4.04
N LEU A 34 -6.74 -19.60 -4.17
CA LEU A 34 -5.84 -18.65 -3.52
C LEU A 34 -6.29 -18.33 -2.09
N LYS A 35 -5.32 -18.22 -1.18
CA LYS A 35 -5.51 -17.72 0.19
C LYS A 35 -4.83 -16.35 0.33
N GLY A 36 -5.22 -15.58 1.33
CA GLY A 36 -4.68 -14.23 1.49
C GLY A 36 -5.61 -13.24 2.15
N ARG A 37 -5.23 -11.97 2.10
CA ARG A 37 -6.01 -10.84 2.60
C ARG A 37 -6.13 -9.79 1.50
N ILE A 38 -7.33 -9.30 1.28
CA ILE A 38 -7.62 -8.22 0.34
C ILE A 38 -8.51 -7.20 1.07
N ILE A 39 -8.13 -5.94 0.99
CA ILE A 39 -8.91 -4.79 1.39
C ILE A 39 -9.34 -4.06 0.12
N VAL A 40 -10.62 -3.73 0.06
CA VAL A 40 -11.22 -2.90 -0.99
C VAL A 40 -11.80 -1.67 -0.32
N SER A 41 -11.63 -0.50 -0.91
CA SER A 41 -12.27 0.74 -0.46
C SER A 41 -12.68 1.58 -1.66
N LYS A 42 -13.35 2.72 -1.43
CA LYS A 42 -13.64 3.69 -2.50
C LYS A 42 -12.38 4.20 -3.20
N HIS A 43 -11.22 4.11 -2.54
CA HIS A 43 -9.90 4.55 -3.05
C HIS A 43 -9.20 3.51 -3.93
N GLY A 44 -9.63 2.24 -3.93
CA GLY A 44 -8.97 1.19 -4.70
C GLY A 44 -8.89 -0.17 -3.99
N ILE A 45 -7.79 -0.89 -4.23
CA ILE A 45 -7.53 -2.24 -3.70
C ILE A 45 -6.12 -2.34 -3.09
N ASN A 46 -5.99 -3.13 -2.01
CA ASN A 46 -4.71 -3.58 -1.45
C ASN A 46 -4.84 -5.06 -1.12
N GLY A 47 -3.87 -5.87 -1.51
CA GLY A 47 -3.93 -7.28 -1.19
C GLY A 47 -2.59 -7.99 -1.15
N THR A 48 -2.60 -9.07 -0.37
CA THR A 48 -1.58 -10.10 -0.36
C THR A 48 -2.26 -11.44 -0.56
N VAL A 49 -1.96 -12.13 -1.66
CA VAL A 49 -2.51 -13.46 -1.96
C VAL A 49 -1.41 -14.43 -2.36
N GLY A 50 -1.61 -15.71 -2.05
CA GLY A 50 -0.66 -16.77 -2.36
C GLY A 50 -1.34 -18.05 -2.80
N GLY A 51 -0.59 -18.84 -3.57
CA GLY A 51 -1.00 -20.13 -4.10
C GLY A 51 -0.09 -20.56 -5.25
N ALA A 52 -0.55 -21.50 -6.08
CA ALA A 52 0.22 -21.96 -7.25
C ALA A 52 0.49 -20.79 -8.21
N MET A 53 1.75 -20.65 -8.66
CA MET A 53 2.20 -19.51 -9.48
C MET A 53 1.34 -19.31 -10.74
N ILE A 54 0.90 -20.38 -11.39
CA ILE A 54 0.06 -20.31 -12.58
C ILE A 54 -1.29 -19.64 -12.26
N ASP A 55 -1.88 -19.98 -11.12
CA ASP A 55 -3.18 -19.47 -10.72
C ASP A 55 -3.08 -18.04 -10.16
N VAL A 56 -1.98 -17.71 -9.47
CA VAL A 56 -1.65 -16.32 -9.13
C VAL A 56 -1.50 -15.45 -10.38
N LYS A 57 -0.83 -15.94 -11.44
CA LYS A 57 -0.73 -15.20 -12.72
C LYS A 57 -2.09 -14.96 -13.38
N LYS A 58 -2.98 -15.96 -13.38
CA LYS A 58 -4.35 -15.82 -13.90
C LYS A 58 -5.14 -14.79 -13.10
N TYR A 59 -5.06 -14.87 -11.77
CA TYR A 59 -5.66 -13.92 -10.85
C TYR A 59 -5.19 -12.48 -11.09
N VAL A 60 -3.87 -12.26 -11.24
CA VAL A 60 -3.30 -10.93 -11.54
C VAL A 60 -3.82 -10.41 -12.85
N ARG A 61 -3.83 -11.24 -13.91
CA ARG A 61 -4.32 -10.84 -15.24
C ARG A 61 -5.78 -10.41 -15.18
N ALA A 62 -6.64 -11.18 -14.51
CA ALA A 62 -8.05 -10.83 -14.33
C ALA A 62 -8.23 -9.56 -13.50
N THR A 63 -7.49 -9.43 -12.39
CA THR A 63 -7.57 -8.25 -11.52
C THR A 63 -7.17 -6.96 -12.26
N LYS A 64 -6.16 -7.03 -13.13
CA LYS A 64 -5.73 -5.90 -13.96
C LYS A 64 -6.73 -5.48 -15.04
N GLN A 65 -7.79 -6.25 -15.29
CA GLN A 65 -8.86 -5.86 -16.23
C GLN A 65 -9.82 -4.83 -15.64
N TYR A 66 -9.82 -4.62 -14.32
CA TYR A 66 -10.63 -3.56 -13.71
C TYR A 66 -10.10 -2.19 -14.15
N PRO A 67 -10.98 -1.25 -14.55
CA PRO A 67 -10.59 0.12 -14.88
C PRO A 67 -9.74 0.76 -13.77
N GLY A 68 -8.55 1.23 -14.09
CA GLY A 68 -7.60 1.81 -13.14
C GLY A 68 -6.60 0.83 -12.50
N PHE A 69 -6.82 -0.49 -12.56
CA PHE A 69 -5.87 -1.47 -12.03
C PHE A 69 -4.81 -1.93 -13.04
N GLY A 70 -4.89 -1.50 -14.31
CA GLY A 70 -3.97 -1.96 -15.36
C GLY A 70 -2.49 -1.74 -15.05
N LYS A 71 -2.16 -0.61 -14.40
CA LYS A 71 -0.78 -0.23 -14.00
C LYS A 71 -0.38 -0.73 -12.60
N MET A 72 -1.22 -1.56 -11.96
CA MET A 72 -0.93 -2.11 -10.64
C MET A 72 0.43 -2.81 -10.63
N ASP A 73 1.32 -2.35 -9.75
CA ASP A 73 2.59 -3.01 -9.48
C ASP A 73 2.34 -4.23 -8.57
N VAL A 74 2.95 -5.35 -8.94
CA VAL A 74 2.75 -6.64 -8.26
C VAL A 74 4.11 -7.18 -7.87
N LYS A 75 4.39 -7.14 -6.58
CA LYS A 75 5.63 -7.65 -6.00
C LYS A 75 5.48 -9.14 -5.74
N TRP A 76 6.45 -9.92 -6.20
CA TRP A 76 6.48 -11.36 -6.02
C TRP A 76 7.43 -11.72 -4.89
N SER A 77 7.03 -12.67 -4.05
CA SER A 77 7.81 -13.16 -2.93
C SER A 77 7.78 -14.69 -2.88
N GLU A 78 8.79 -15.27 -2.22
CA GLU A 78 8.78 -16.68 -1.85
C GLU A 78 7.73 -16.92 -0.76
N GLY A 79 7.03 -18.06 -0.85
CA GLY A 79 5.97 -18.42 0.06
C GLY A 79 4.96 -19.35 -0.60
N THR A 80 4.12 -20.00 0.20
CA THR A 80 3.22 -21.05 -0.31
C THR A 80 1.78 -20.60 -0.45
N GLY A 81 1.38 -19.59 0.35
CA GLY A 81 -0.01 -19.21 0.54
C GLY A 81 -0.65 -19.83 1.79
N ASP A 82 -0.05 -20.88 2.36
CA ASP A 82 -0.44 -21.43 3.67
C ASP A 82 -0.01 -20.54 4.83
N ASP A 83 0.82 -19.53 4.55
CA ASP A 83 1.09 -18.38 5.40
C ASP A 83 -0.20 -17.62 5.79
N PHE A 84 -1.27 -17.84 5.03
CA PHE A 84 -2.61 -17.34 5.33
C PHE A 84 -3.55 -18.53 5.62
N PRO A 85 -4.18 -18.59 6.81
CA PRO A 85 -5.04 -19.72 7.16
C PRO A 85 -6.29 -19.82 6.27
N ARG A 86 -6.75 -18.69 5.71
CA ARG A 86 -7.91 -18.60 4.82
C ARG A 86 -7.87 -17.33 3.98
N LEU A 87 -8.69 -17.29 2.95
CA LEU A 87 -8.99 -16.05 2.23
C LEU A 87 -9.84 -15.10 3.09
N SER A 88 -9.48 -13.82 3.10
CA SER A 88 -10.25 -12.73 3.70
C SER A 88 -10.29 -11.55 2.75
N VAL A 89 -11.45 -11.28 2.15
CA VAL A 89 -11.68 -10.09 1.32
C VAL A 89 -12.70 -9.20 2.04
N LYS A 90 -12.34 -7.95 2.32
CA LYS A 90 -13.18 -7.04 3.11
C LYS A 90 -13.26 -5.66 2.46
N ALA A 91 -14.46 -5.10 2.44
CA ALA A 91 -14.61 -3.68 2.24
C ALA A 91 -14.20 -2.93 3.52
N ARG A 92 -13.50 -1.81 3.33
CA ARG A 92 -13.11 -0.87 4.37
C ARG A 92 -13.32 0.56 3.86
N PRO A 93 -13.49 1.55 4.77
CA PRO A 93 -13.56 2.95 4.38
C PRO A 93 -12.30 3.41 3.64
N GLU A 94 -11.13 2.88 4.02
CA GLU A 94 -9.82 3.25 3.49
C GLU A 94 -8.96 2.02 3.19
N LEU A 95 -8.02 2.14 2.23
CA LEU A 95 -6.99 1.13 1.99
C LEU A 95 -5.94 1.09 3.10
N VAL A 96 -5.62 2.25 3.67
CA VAL A 96 -4.72 2.44 4.81
C VAL A 96 -5.49 3.28 5.81
N ALA A 97 -5.65 2.78 7.03
CA ALA A 97 -6.55 3.38 8.01
C ALA A 97 -5.86 4.56 8.73
N PHE A 98 -5.97 5.74 8.15
CA PHE A 98 -5.59 7.01 8.78
C PHE A 98 -6.75 7.63 9.58
N ALA A 99 -7.96 7.06 9.47
CA ALA A 99 -9.20 7.57 10.05
C ALA A 99 -9.70 8.91 9.44
N SER A 100 -9.17 9.26 8.26
CA SER A 100 -9.55 10.45 7.49
C SER A 100 -9.87 10.07 6.03
N PRO A 101 -10.93 9.27 5.78
CA PRO A 101 -11.25 8.75 4.45
C PRO A 101 -11.61 9.83 3.42
N GLU A 102 -11.94 11.04 3.85
CA GLU A 102 -12.27 12.15 2.95
C GLU A 102 -11.04 13.00 2.58
N GLU A 103 -9.92 12.83 3.28
CA GLU A 103 -8.69 13.57 2.98
C GLU A 103 -7.98 13.02 1.75
N ILE A 104 -8.17 11.76 1.36
CA ILE A 104 -7.51 11.17 0.20
C ILE A 104 -8.40 11.32 -1.03
N VAL A 105 -7.96 12.11 -2.01
CA VAL A 105 -8.65 12.27 -3.29
C VAL A 105 -8.00 11.35 -4.31
N VAL A 106 -8.74 10.34 -4.79
CA VAL A 106 -8.27 9.42 -5.83
C VAL A 106 -8.96 9.74 -7.15
N GLY A 107 -8.18 9.91 -8.20
CA GLY A 107 -8.63 10.01 -9.59
C GLY A 107 -8.11 8.85 -10.43
N GLU A 108 -8.33 8.92 -11.75
CA GLU A 108 -7.92 7.87 -12.69
C GLU A 108 -6.39 7.62 -12.72
N THR A 109 -5.61 8.63 -12.35
CA THR A 109 -4.14 8.59 -12.34
C THR A 109 -3.54 8.27 -10.98
N GLY A 110 -4.37 7.98 -9.96
CA GLY A 110 -3.94 7.70 -8.59
C GLY A 110 -4.37 8.79 -7.60
N VAL A 111 -3.59 8.97 -6.52
CA VAL A 111 -3.85 10.00 -5.50
C VAL A 111 -3.54 11.38 -6.07
N LEU A 112 -4.52 12.29 -6.04
CA LEU A 112 -4.44 13.62 -6.67
C LEU A 112 -3.85 14.69 -5.74
N ASN A 113 -4.00 14.51 -4.43
CA ASN A 113 -3.54 15.46 -3.41
C ASN A 113 -2.38 14.92 -2.56
N GLY A 114 -1.58 14.02 -3.15
CA GLY A 114 -0.36 13.50 -2.55
C GLY A 114 0.89 14.28 -2.95
N GLY A 115 2.04 13.90 -2.38
CA GLY A 115 3.35 14.42 -2.80
C GLY A 115 3.79 13.89 -4.16
N GLN A 116 4.90 14.44 -4.68
CA GLN A 116 5.52 13.97 -5.91
C GLN A 116 6.16 12.59 -5.69
N HIS A 117 5.87 11.64 -6.58
CA HIS A 117 6.57 10.36 -6.58
C HIS A 117 8.02 10.53 -7.07
N LEU A 118 8.97 10.11 -6.24
CA LEU A 118 10.39 10.04 -6.59
C LEU A 118 10.82 8.57 -6.76
N SER A 119 11.48 8.29 -7.88
CA SER A 119 12.20 7.02 -8.06
C SER A 119 13.38 6.92 -7.09
N PRO A 120 13.90 5.70 -6.82
CA PRO A 120 15.06 5.54 -5.94
C PRO A 120 16.28 6.39 -6.34
N ARG A 121 16.50 6.57 -7.66
CA ARG A 121 17.57 7.44 -8.16
C ARG A 121 17.29 8.91 -7.86
N GLN A 122 16.07 9.39 -8.07
CA GLN A 122 15.70 10.77 -7.77
C GLN A 122 15.81 11.09 -6.28
N VAL A 123 15.54 10.13 -5.40
CA VAL A 123 15.79 10.28 -3.95
C VAL A 123 17.29 10.48 -3.69
N ASN A 124 18.15 9.65 -4.28
CA ASN A 124 19.60 9.80 -4.14
C ASN A 124 20.12 11.13 -4.70
N ASP A 125 19.62 11.55 -5.86
CA ASP A 125 20.00 12.81 -6.50
C ASP A 125 19.57 14.01 -5.63
N LEU A 126 18.37 13.97 -5.04
CA LEU A 126 17.87 15.00 -4.12
C LEU A 126 18.74 15.12 -2.86
N VAL A 127 19.12 13.99 -2.28
CA VAL A 127 20.02 13.95 -1.12
C VAL A 127 21.41 14.45 -1.49
N ALA A 128 21.91 14.13 -2.68
CA ALA A 128 23.21 14.63 -3.15
C ALA A 128 23.20 16.15 -3.40
N GLU A 129 22.09 16.69 -3.88
CA GLU A 129 21.92 18.14 -4.13
C GLU A 129 21.76 18.94 -2.83
N ARG A 130 20.94 18.46 -1.90
CA ARG A 130 20.48 19.24 -0.73
C ARG A 130 21.06 18.79 0.62
N GLY A 131 21.74 17.66 0.66
CA GLY A 131 22.39 17.16 1.88
C GLY A 131 21.42 17.02 3.05
N ASP A 132 21.81 17.56 4.21
CA ASP A 132 21.09 17.46 5.49
C ASP A 132 19.78 18.28 5.54
N ASP A 133 19.46 19.06 4.51
CA ASP A 133 18.15 19.71 4.40
C ASP A 133 17.04 18.73 4.01
N VAL A 134 17.37 17.60 3.39
CA VAL A 134 16.40 16.55 3.08
C VAL A 134 16.05 15.77 4.33
N VAL A 135 14.76 15.75 4.66
CA VAL A 135 14.26 15.05 5.85
C VAL A 135 13.54 13.79 5.40
N PHE A 136 14.10 12.63 5.77
CA PHE A 136 13.36 11.38 5.67
C PHE A 136 12.38 11.28 6.83
N PHE A 137 11.09 11.12 6.54
CA PHE A 137 10.03 10.97 7.54
C PHE A 137 9.41 9.58 7.44
N ASP A 138 9.60 8.75 8.48
CA ASP A 138 9.14 7.37 8.42
C ASP A 138 7.61 7.30 8.60
N GLY A 139 6.91 6.93 7.54
CA GLY A 139 5.45 6.71 7.55
C GLY A 139 5.00 5.39 8.16
N ARG A 140 5.92 4.58 8.71
CA ARG A 140 5.63 3.26 9.30
C ARG A 140 5.55 3.34 10.82
N ASN A 141 5.08 2.26 11.45
CA ASN A 141 5.06 2.17 12.90
C ASN A 141 6.49 2.01 13.49
N THR A 142 6.59 2.28 14.79
CA THR A 142 7.83 2.17 15.58
C THR A 142 8.48 0.79 15.53
N PHE A 143 7.73 -0.30 15.32
CA PHE A 143 8.30 -1.65 15.25
C PHE A 143 9.07 -1.87 13.94
N GLU A 144 8.48 -1.51 12.80
CA GLU A 144 9.12 -1.62 11.48
C GLU A 144 10.36 -0.73 11.37
N ALA A 145 10.27 0.48 11.89
CA ALA A 145 11.36 1.44 12.00
C ALA A 145 12.59 0.90 12.75
N ARG A 146 12.39 0.03 13.76
CA ARG A 146 13.47 -0.59 14.54
C ARG A 146 14.21 -1.69 13.79
N ILE A 147 13.55 -2.33 12.82
CA ILE A 147 14.16 -3.38 11.99
C ILE A 147 15.13 -2.75 10.98
N GLY A 148 14.75 -1.62 10.39
CA GLY A 148 15.59 -0.91 9.43
C GLY A 148 14.95 0.41 8.99
N ARG A 149 15.79 1.43 8.81
CA ARG A 149 15.38 2.80 8.48
C ARG A 149 16.48 3.51 7.70
N PHE A 150 16.10 4.56 6.97
CA PHE A 150 17.07 5.50 6.41
C PHE A 150 17.84 6.21 7.53
N LYS A 151 19.10 6.54 7.25
CA LYS A 151 19.94 7.28 8.20
C LYS A 151 19.28 8.63 8.50
N ASN A 152 19.27 9.02 9.77
CA ASN A 152 18.69 10.28 10.26
C ASN A 152 17.17 10.45 10.01
N ALA A 153 16.45 9.38 9.65
CA ALA A 153 15.00 9.47 9.48
C ALA A 153 14.31 9.86 10.78
N VAL A 154 13.38 10.82 10.68
CA VAL A 154 12.45 11.17 11.74
C VAL A 154 11.48 10.02 11.93
N ILE A 155 11.36 9.55 13.17
CA ILE A 155 10.52 8.40 13.52
C ILE A 155 9.42 8.90 14.46
N PRO A 156 8.16 8.94 14.00
CA PRO A 156 7.03 9.25 14.86
C PRO A 156 6.87 8.24 15.98
N ASP A 157 6.43 8.67 17.17
CA ASP A 157 6.21 7.78 18.32
C ASP A 157 4.82 7.12 18.26
N VAL A 158 4.55 6.52 17.11
CA VAL A 158 3.25 5.96 16.75
C VAL A 158 3.28 4.44 16.80
N ARG A 159 2.24 3.84 17.37
CA ARG A 159 2.07 2.38 17.41
C ARG A 159 1.21 1.90 16.25
N THR A 160 0.26 2.72 15.83
CA THR A 160 -0.66 2.44 14.73
C THR A 160 -0.75 3.62 13.79
N THR A 161 -1.23 3.39 12.57
CA THR A 161 -1.45 4.45 11.58
C THR A 161 -2.49 5.50 12.02
N HIS A 162 -3.38 5.15 12.95
CA HIS A 162 -4.36 6.10 13.49
C HIS A 162 -3.71 7.16 14.38
N ASP A 163 -2.62 6.79 15.07
CA ASP A 163 -1.89 7.71 15.95
C ASP A 163 -1.13 8.78 15.13
N PHE A 164 -0.92 8.53 13.84
CA PHE A 164 -0.11 9.36 12.95
C PHE A 164 -0.69 10.76 12.75
N ILE A 165 -2.01 10.87 12.52
CA ILE A 165 -2.66 12.16 12.28
C ILE A 165 -2.57 13.04 13.52
N ALA A 166 -2.91 12.49 14.69
CA ALA A 166 -2.81 13.22 15.96
C ALA A 166 -1.38 13.68 16.27
N GLU A 167 -0.38 12.86 15.94
CA GLU A 167 1.03 13.22 16.15
C GLU A 167 1.51 14.28 15.15
N LEU A 168 1.06 14.25 13.89
CA LEU A 168 1.33 15.33 12.91
C LEU A 168 0.68 16.66 13.31
N ASP A 169 -0.57 16.61 13.78
CA ASP A 169 -1.35 17.79 14.17
C ASP A 169 -0.92 18.37 15.53
N SER A 170 -0.10 17.65 16.30
CA SER A 170 0.42 18.12 17.59
C SER A 170 1.36 19.33 17.49
N GLY A 171 1.83 19.68 16.29
CA GLY A 171 2.80 20.75 16.04
C GLY A 171 4.26 20.34 16.28
N LYS A 172 4.51 19.12 16.78
CA LYS A 172 5.86 18.56 17.03
C LYS A 172 6.80 18.67 15.81
N TYR A 173 6.24 18.63 14.61
CA TYR A 173 6.97 18.63 13.34
C TYR A 173 6.84 19.91 12.52
N ASP A 174 6.28 20.99 13.07
CA ASP A 174 6.02 22.22 12.31
C ASP A 174 7.29 22.85 11.73
N HIS A 175 8.41 22.71 12.45
CA HIS A 175 9.73 23.15 11.99
C HIS A 175 10.24 22.42 10.73
N LEU A 176 9.60 21.32 10.33
CA LEU A 176 9.92 20.57 9.11
C LEU A 176 9.11 21.02 7.89
N LYS A 177 8.03 21.81 8.07
CA LYS A 177 7.12 22.21 6.98
C LYS A 177 7.79 23.04 5.88
N SER A 178 8.92 23.67 6.17
CA SER A 178 9.74 24.43 5.20
C SER A 178 10.83 23.61 4.52
N LYS A 179 10.99 22.32 4.90
CA LYS A 179 12.04 21.45 4.38
C LYS A 179 11.49 20.47 3.33
N PRO A 180 12.34 19.96 2.42
CA PRO A 180 11.99 18.80 1.59
C PRO A 180 11.79 17.56 2.47
N ILE A 181 10.56 17.04 2.50
CA ILE A 181 10.21 15.82 3.22
C ILE A 181 10.10 14.67 2.21
N VAL A 182 10.78 13.55 2.52
CA VAL A 182 10.76 12.29 1.76
C VAL A 182 10.18 11.17 2.61
#